data_AF-A0A432S6B8-F1
#
_entry.id   AF-A0A432S6B8-F1
#
_cell.length_a   1.000
_cell.length_b   1.000
_cell.length_c   1.000
_cell.angle_alpha   90.00
_cell.angle_beta   90.00
_cell.angle_gamma   90.00
#
_symmetry.space_group_name_H-M   'P 1'
#
loop_
_entity.id
_entity.type
_entity.pdbx_description
1 polymer ?
#
loop_
_entity_poly.entity_id
_entity_poly.type
_entity_poly.pdbx_seq_one_letter_code
_entity_poly.pdbx_strand_id
1 'polypeptide(L)'
;MKLVRLEDVNFKILKNFSIDFRKDNKILNLIVLAGVNGSGKTTLLDFINYKFDNPYKIEGKIYFEYKGELYFLQKDGYLYRTTKVSNSIGKFFAYLRGEIYLSKRDTLMKVLHYIKAKDDKSKDLKISIIRHLKKLIFEDGLAPNDAYKKLDEYLKTVFKGMKLSISFSNIDKDENVYFKNMFGEKVKIEDLSTGEKEILNKAFYFFI
;
A
#
# COMPACT_ATOMS: atom_id res chain seq x y z
N MET A 1 -5.10 0.94 7.11
CA MET A 1 -4.02 0.37 7.94
C MET A 1 -2.71 0.93 7.42
N LYS A 2 -1.76 1.30 8.27
CA LYS A 2 -0.43 1.79 7.85
C LYS A 2 0.66 1.05 8.62
N LEU A 3 1.69 0.58 7.93
CA LEU A 3 2.84 -0.07 8.55
C LEU A 3 3.65 0.96 9.34
N VAL A 4 3.95 0.66 10.61
CA VAL A 4 4.63 1.58 11.53
C VAL A 4 6.08 1.22 11.68
N ARG A 5 6.39 -0.02 12.06
CA ARG A 5 7.76 -0.51 12.23
C ARG A 5 7.82 -2.04 12.23
N LEU A 6 9.02 -2.57 12.00
CA LEU A 6 9.36 -3.96 12.26
C LEU A 6 10.42 -3.99 13.37
N GLU A 7 10.32 -4.97 14.27
CA GLU A 7 11.30 -5.16 15.35
C GLU A 7 11.76 -6.61 15.43
N ASP A 8 13.03 -6.82 15.73
CA ASP A 8 13.65 -8.11 16.05
C ASP A 8 13.40 -9.19 14.97
N VAL A 9 13.40 -8.80 13.70
CA VAL A 9 13.08 -9.69 12.58
C VAL A 9 14.22 -10.64 12.31
N ASN A 10 13.90 -11.94 12.36
CA ASN A 10 14.78 -13.03 11.95
C ASN A 10 14.07 -13.87 10.87
N PHE A 11 14.40 -13.61 9.60
CA PHE A 11 13.76 -14.29 8.48
C PHE A 11 14.67 -14.32 7.24
N LYS A 12 15.05 -15.54 6.80
CA LYS A 12 16.02 -15.76 5.73
C LYS A 12 17.29 -14.93 5.97
N ILE A 13 17.62 -13.99 5.08
CA ILE A 13 18.81 -13.11 5.16
C ILE A 13 18.67 -11.98 6.20
N LEU A 14 17.43 -11.63 6.60
CA LEU A 14 17.22 -10.64 7.65
C LEU A 14 17.52 -11.29 9.00
N LYS A 15 18.53 -10.78 9.70
CA LYS A 15 18.96 -11.23 11.03
C LYS A 15 18.99 -10.04 11.97
N ASN A 16 18.26 -10.14 13.08
CA ASN A 16 18.07 -9.08 14.08
C ASN A 16 17.72 -7.72 13.43
N PHE A 17 16.83 -7.75 12.44
CA PHE A 17 16.50 -6.58 11.63
C PHE A 17 15.35 -5.79 12.25
N SER A 18 15.53 -4.48 12.39
CA SER A 18 14.52 -3.55 12.88
C SER A 18 14.48 -2.31 11.99
N ILE A 19 13.29 -1.80 11.70
CA ILE A 19 13.11 -0.59 10.90
C ILE A 19 11.86 0.16 11.35
N ASP A 20 11.96 1.49 11.46
CA ASP A 20 10.82 2.37 11.72
C ASP A 20 10.44 3.11 10.44
N PHE A 21 9.16 3.05 10.06
CA PHE A 21 8.61 3.70 8.87
C PHE A 21 8.01 5.07 9.19
N ARG A 22 8.35 5.66 10.33
CA ARG A 22 7.99 7.02 10.70
C ARG A 22 9.15 7.97 10.45
N LYS A 23 8.79 9.21 10.11
CA LYS A 23 9.68 10.36 10.10
C LYS A 23 8.99 11.47 10.89
N ASP A 24 9.70 12.08 11.84
CA ASP A 24 9.15 13.14 12.70
C ASP A 24 7.81 12.74 13.36
N ASN A 25 7.75 11.51 13.88
CA ASN A 25 6.56 10.85 14.44
C ASN A 25 5.36 10.67 13.49
N LYS A 26 5.52 10.95 12.19
CA LYS A 26 4.49 10.73 11.16
C LYS A 26 4.80 9.49 10.35
N ILE A 27 3.81 8.61 10.19
CA ILE A 27 3.94 7.42 9.35
C ILE A 27 4.07 7.85 7.89
N LEU A 28 5.10 7.34 7.21
CA LEU A 28 5.36 7.63 5.80
C LEU A 28 4.24 7.05 4.92
N ASN A 29 3.76 7.84 3.97
CA ASN A 29 2.77 7.38 2.99
C ASN A 29 3.39 6.56 1.85
N LEU A 30 4.69 6.74 1.62
CA LEU A 30 5.46 6.03 0.62
C LEU A 30 6.81 5.62 1.20
N ILE A 31 7.18 4.37 0.95
CA ILE A 31 8.48 3.81 1.31
C ILE A 31 9.06 3.20 0.03
N VAL A 32 10.30 3.56 -0.30
CA VAL A 32 11.04 2.97 -1.42
C VAL A 32 12.14 2.09 -0.85
N LEU A 33 12.16 0.82 -1.25
CA LEU A 33 13.21 -0.14 -0.89
C LEU A 33 14.21 -0.24 -2.03
N ALA A 34 15.39 0.36 -1.86
CA ALA A 34 16.48 0.33 -2.82
C ALA A 34 17.73 -0.38 -2.24
N GLY A 35 18.56 -0.94 -3.10
CA GLY A 35 19.79 -1.65 -2.70
C GLY A 35 20.27 -2.63 -3.77
N VAL A 36 21.50 -3.13 -3.62
CA VAL A 36 22.09 -4.11 -4.55
C VAL A 36 21.34 -5.45 -4.56
N ASN A 37 21.56 -6.26 -5.60
CA ASN A 37 20.97 -7.60 -5.66
C ASN A 37 21.42 -8.45 -4.47
N GLY A 38 20.51 -9.29 -3.96
CA GLY A 38 20.78 -10.10 -2.77
C GLY A 38 20.66 -9.36 -1.43
N SER A 39 20.44 -8.05 -1.40
CA SER A 39 20.38 -7.25 -0.16
C SER A 39 19.13 -7.50 0.73
N GLY A 40 18.27 -8.47 0.39
CA GLY A 40 17.09 -8.79 1.20
C GLY A 40 15.83 -7.97 0.94
N LYS A 41 15.78 -7.10 -0.09
CA LYS A 41 14.57 -6.30 -0.44
C LYS A 41 13.31 -7.17 -0.58
N THR A 42 13.38 -8.20 -1.43
CA THR A 42 12.27 -9.15 -1.63
C THR A 42 12.00 -9.94 -0.35
N THR A 43 13.02 -10.27 0.44
CA THR A 43 12.84 -10.96 1.73
C THR A 43 12.07 -10.12 2.74
N LEU A 44 12.29 -8.81 2.76
CA LEU A 44 11.54 -7.89 3.61
C LEU A 44 10.06 -7.84 3.22
N LEU A 45 9.78 -7.72 1.93
CA LEU A 45 8.40 -7.77 1.41
C LEU A 45 7.76 -9.14 1.66
N ASP A 46 8.50 -10.23 1.43
CA ASP A 46 8.08 -11.59 1.76
C ASP A 46 7.79 -11.73 3.26
N PHE A 47 8.60 -11.16 4.15
CA PHE A 47 8.37 -11.26 5.59
C PHE A 47 7.06 -10.59 5.96
N ILE A 48 6.85 -9.35 5.48
CA ILE A 48 5.62 -8.61 5.69
C ILE A 48 4.44 -9.44 5.16
N ASN A 49 4.50 -9.92 3.91
CA ASN A 49 3.44 -10.71 3.27
C ASN A 49 3.21 -12.08 3.95
N TYR A 50 4.27 -12.80 4.33
CA TYR A 50 4.21 -14.13 4.93
C TYR A 50 3.43 -14.11 6.24
N LYS A 51 3.36 -12.97 6.95
CA LYS A 51 2.58 -12.89 8.19
C LYS A 51 1.10 -12.81 7.93
N PHE A 52 0.74 -12.28 6.78
CA PHE A 52 -0.62 -12.33 6.31
C PHE A 52 -0.96 -13.79 5.90
N ASP A 53 -0.07 -14.49 5.19
CA ASP A 53 -0.37 -15.85 4.69
C ASP A 53 -0.19 -17.01 5.70
N ASN A 54 0.73 -16.94 6.66
CA ASN A 54 0.95 -18.01 7.66
C ASN A 54 1.48 -17.47 9.01
N PRO A 55 0.61 -17.32 10.01
CA PRO A 55 0.93 -16.61 11.24
C PRO A 55 1.69 -17.45 12.29
N TYR A 56 1.78 -18.78 12.12
CA TYR A 56 2.27 -19.68 13.18
C TYR A 56 3.78 -19.74 13.38
N LYS A 57 4.58 -18.99 12.59
CA LYS A 57 6.05 -18.94 12.72
C LYS A 57 6.58 -17.55 12.41
N ILE A 58 6.46 -16.63 13.38
CA ILE A 58 7.07 -15.29 13.31
C ILE A 58 8.22 -15.12 14.27
N GLU A 59 9.40 -14.89 13.74
CA GLU A 59 10.51 -14.37 14.53
C GLU A 59 10.62 -12.87 14.24
N GLY A 60 10.17 -12.06 15.21
CA GLY A 60 10.06 -10.61 15.12
C GLY A 60 8.64 -10.08 15.40
N LYS A 61 8.48 -8.75 15.33
CA LYS A 61 7.22 -8.04 15.52
C LYS A 61 6.93 -7.12 14.34
N ILE A 62 5.67 -7.07 13.92
CA ILE A 62 5.19 -6.13 12.90
C ILE A 62 4.18 -5.20 13.53
N TYR A 63 4.45 -3.90 13.51
CA TYR A 63 3.56 -2.88 14.07
C TYR A 63 2.82 -2.15 12.96
N PHE A 64 1.54 -1.87 13.18
CA PHE A 64 0.73 -1.09 12.25
C PHE A 64 -0.33 -0.25 12.95
N GLU A 65 -0.69 0.86 12.33
CA GLU A 65 -1.77 1.74 12.76
C GLU A 65 -3.06 1.43 12.00
N TYR A 66 -4.18 1.33 12.70
CA TYR A 66 -5.49 1.18 12.13
C TYR A 66 -6.52 1.97 12.94
N LYS A 67 -7.26 2.88 12.27
CA LYS A 67 -8.26 3.76 12.90
C LYS A 67 -7.72 4.55 14.11
N GLY A 68 -6.47 5.04 14.02
CA GLY A 68 -5.82 5.82 15.08
C GLY A 68 -5.21 4.99 16.21
N GLU A 69 -5.31 3.66 16.13
CA GLU A 69 -4.84 2.73 17.15
C GLU A 69 -3.64 1.92 16.66
N LEU A 70 -2.67 1.68 17.53
CA LEU A 70 -1.46 0.93 17.21
C LEU A 70 -1.63 -0.55 17.62
N TYR A 71 -1.30 -1.43 16.69
CA TYR A 71 -1.35 -2.88 16.85
C TYR A 71 -0.01 -3.52 16.48
N PHE A 72 0.22 -4.75 16.93
CA PHE A 72 1.34 -5.57 16.49
C PHE A 72 1.01 -7.06 16.37
N LEU A 73 1.75 -7.74 15.49
CA LEU A 73 1.77 -9.20 15.30
C LEU A 73 3.13 -9.75 15.75
N GLN A 74 3.16 -10.93 16.35
CA GLN A 74 4.39 -11.61 16.81
C GLN A 74 4.29 -13.15 16.65
N LYS A 75 5.22 -13.91 17.23
CA LYS A 75 5.45 -15.36 17.01
C LYS A 75 4.22 -16.27 17.01
N ASP A 76 3.27 -15.97 17.88
CA ASP A 76 2.03 -16.72 18.08
C ASP A 76 0.95 -16.44 17.02
N GLY A 77 1.17 -15.44 16.16
CA GLY A 77 0.27 -15.10 15.08
C GLY A 77 -0.94 -14.26 15.50
N TYR A 78 -1.05 -13.90 16.78
CA TYR A 78 -2.14 -13.10 17.29
C TYR A 78 -1.91 -11.61 17.10
N LEU A 79 -3.01 -10.89 16.93
CA LEU A 79 -3.03 -9.45 16.89
C LEU A 79 -3.14 -8.88 18.30
N TYR A 80 -2.22 -7.99 18.64
CA TYR A 80 -2.20 -7.29 19.91
C TYR A 80 -2.40 -5.80 19.69
N ARG A 81 -3.35 -5.17 20.38
CA ARG A 81 -3.37 -3.71 20.51
C ARG A 81 -2.31 -3.33 21.55
N THR A 82 -1.53 -2.27 21.32
CA THR A 82 -0.53 -1.81 22.29
C THR A 82 -1.20 -1.11 23.49
N THR A 83 -1.81 -1.88 24.38
CA THR A 83 -2.01 -1.42 25.76
C THR A 83 -0.75 -1.74 26.56
N LYS A 84 -0.35 -0.86 27.49
CA LYS A 84 0.81 -1.07 28.38
C LYS A 84 0.54 -2.27 29.30
N VAL A 85 0.76 -3.50 28.84
CA VAL A 85 0.54 -4.68 29.67
C VAL A 85 1.72 -5.64 29.50
N SER A 86 2.58 -5.68 30.52
CA SER A 86 3.92 -6.29 30.46
C SER A 86 3.98 -7.77 30.89
N ASN A 87 2.92 -8.37 31.43
CA ASN A 87 2.95 -9.74 31.95
C ASN A 87 1.73 -10.60 31.57
N SER A 88 1.90 -11.93 31.68
CA SER A 88 0.94 -12.96 31.24
C SER A 88 -0.42 -12.87 31.93
N ILE A 89 -0.41 -12.50 33.22
CA ILE A 89 -1.61 -12.29 34.02
C ILE A 89 -2.35 -11.03 33.55
N GLY A 90 -1.62 -9.94 33.28
CA GLY A 90 -2.19 -8.73 32.72
C GLY A 90 -2.84 -8.96 31.35
N LYS A 91 -2.25 -9.79 30.50
CA LYS A 91 -2.85 -10.17 29.19
C LYS A 91 -4.17 -10.92 29.37
N PHE A 92 -4.23 -11.85 30.31
CA PHE A 92 -5.46 -12.59 30.61
C PHE A 92 -6.57 -11.66 31.11
N PHE A 93 -6.26 -10.74 32.02
CA PHE A 93 -7.23 -9.76 32.50
C PHE A 93 -7.62 -8.73 31.43
N ALA A 94 -6.69 -8.28 30.59
CA ALA A 94 -6.99 -7.41 29.45
C ALA A 94 -7.89 -8.11 28.43
N TYR A 95 -7.73 -9.42 28.23
CA TYR A 95 -8.65 -10.23 27.43
C TYR A 95 -10.05 -10.31 28.04
N LEU A 96 -10.15 -10.62 29.34
CA LEU A 96 -11.45 -10.68 30.03
C LEU A 96 -12.17 -9.32 30.09
N ARG A 97 -11.42 -8.20 30.14
CA ARG A 97 -11.96 -6.83 30.10
C ARG A 97 -12.29 -6.33 28.69
N GLY A 98 -12.04 -7.11 27.64
CA GLY A 98 -12.25 -6.69 26.25
C GLY A 98 -11.25 -5.65 25.73
N GLU A 99 -10.13 -5.43 26.43
CA GLU A 99 -9.05 -4.51 26.05
C GLU A 99 -8.15 -5.09 24.94
N ILE A 100 -8.19 -6.41 24.74
CA ILE A 100 -7.58 -7.15 23.62
C ILE A 100 -8.70 -7.63 22.70
N TYR A 101 -8.73 -7.14 21.47
CA TYR A 101 -9.63 -7.62 20.43
C TYR A 101 -8.96 -8.70 19.57
N LEU A 102 -9.36 -9.97 19.74
CA LEU A 102 -9.11 -11.03 18.76
C LEU A 102 -10.07 -10.86 17.57
N SER A 103 -9.76 -9.95 16.64
CA SER A 103 -10.51 -9.93 15.36
C SER A 103 -10.05 -11.09 14.48
N LYS A 104 -10.99 -11.82 13.87
CA LYS A 104 -10.68 -12.83 12.84
C LYS A 104 -9.70 -12.24 11.82
N ARG A 105 -8.58 -12.95 11.65
CA ARG A 105 -7.52 -12.84 10.65
C ARG A 105 -8.01 -12.30 9.29
N ASP A 106 -9.18 -12.76 8.85
CA ASP A 106 -9.82 -12.40 7.59
C ASP A 106 -10.01 -10.89 7.35
N THR A 107 -10.14 -10.08 8.41
CA THR A 107 -10.41 -8.64 8.26
C THR A 107 -9.15 -7.87 7.90
N LEU A 108 -7.98 -8.27 8.40
CA LEU A 108 -6.69 -7.65 8.11
C LEU A 108 -6.11 -8.12 6.77
N MET A 109 -6.30 -9.40 6.45
CA MET A 109 -5.89 -10.02 5.19
C MET A 109 -6.50 -9.34 3.96
N LYS A 110 -7.71 -8.81 4.08
CA LYS A 110 -8.39 -8.09 2.99
C LYS A 110 -7.77 -6.73 2.67
N VAL A 111 -6.91 -6.18 3.54
CA VAL A 111 -6.41 -4.80 3.42
C VAL A 111 -4.99 -4.73 2.86
N LEU A 112 -4.19 -5.80 2.93
CA LEU A 112 -2.87 -5.84 2.31
C LEU A 112 -2.96 -6.43 0.90
N HIS A 113 -2.53 -5.66 -0.08
CA HIS A 113 -2.42 -6.11 -1.46
C HIS A 113 -0.95 -6.19 -1.87
N TYR A 114 -0.47 -7.41 -2.11
CA TYR A 114 0.86 -7.65 -2.63
C TYR A 114 0.81 -7.86 -4.13
N ILE A 115 1.46 -6.97 -4.88
CA ILE A 115 1.49 -7.01 -6.35
C ILE A 115 2.92 -7.33 -6.77
N LYS A 116 3.20 -8.58 -7.17
CA LYS A 116 4.54 -8.94 -7.66
C LYS A 116 4.84 -8.21 -8.97
N ALA A 117 6.12 -7.98 -9.25
CA ALA A 117 6.55 -7.43 -10.53
C ALA A 117 6.20 -8.33 -11.72
N LYS A 118 6.15 -9.66 -11.51
CA LYS A 118 5.82 -10.68 -12.51
C LYS A 118 4.36 -11.13 -12.51
N ASP A 119 3.48 -10.55 -11.69
CA ASP A 119 2.05 -10.83 -11.84
C ASP A 119 1.58 -10.13 -13.12
N ASP A 120 1.77 -10.87 -14.21
CA ASP A 120 1.60 -10.51 -15.62
C ASP A 120 0.13 -10.38 -16.01
N LYS A 121 -0.71 -9.91 -15.09
CA LYS A 121 -1.87 -9.13 -15.48
C LYS A 121 -1.36 -7.74 -15.85
N SER A 122 -0.45 -7.66 -16.83
CA SER A 122 -0.11 -6.45 -17.58
C SER A 122 -1.35 -6.04 -18.36
N LYS A 123 -2.39 -5.64 -17.62
CA LYS A 123 -3.54 -4.96 -18.19
C LYS A 123 -3.01 -3.63 -18.66
N ASP A 124 -3.20 -3.37 -19.93
CA ASP A 124 -2.85 -2.12 -20.55
C ASP A 124 -3.33 -0.97 -19.64
N LEU A 125 -2.38 -0.18 -19.15
CA LEU A 125 -2.61 0.94 -18.24
C LEU A 125 -3.70 1.87 -18.80
N LYS A 126 -3.70 2.06 -20.13
CA LYS A 126 -4.69 2.84 -20.86
C LYS A 126 -6.09 2.29 -20.63
N ILE A 127 -6.26 0.97 -20.81
CA ILE A 127 -7.55 0.27 -20.61
C ILE A 127 -8.04 0.42 -19.16
N SER A 128 -7.15 0.26 -18.18
CA SER A 128 -7.52 0.40 -16.75
C SER A 128 -8.04 1.81 -16.43
N ILE A 129 -7.36 2.84 -16.94
CA ILE A 129 -7.77 4.24 -16.76
C ILE A 129 -9.12 4.51 -17.42
N ILE A 130 -9.26 4.12 -18.69
CA ILE A 130 -10.51 4.33 -19.45
C ILE A 130 -11.68 3.66 -18.75
N ARG A 131 -11.52 2.40 -18.33
CA ARG A 131 -12.61 1.66 -17.67
C ARG A 131 -13.02 2.29 -16.35
N HIS A 132 -12.06 2.76 -15.56
CA HIS A 132 -12.38 3.48 -14.34
C HIS A 132 -13.18 4.75 -14.62
N LEU A 133 -12.77 5.53 -15.63
CA LEU A 133 -13.47 6.74 -16.02
C LEU A 133 -14.87 6.45 -16.57
N LYS A 134 -15.02 5.41 -17.39
CA LYS A 134 -16.34 4.95 -17.85
C LYS A 134 -17.24 4.56 -16.68
N LYS A 135 -16.71 3.85 -15.67
CA LYS A 135 -17.46 3.56 -14.45
C LYS A 135 -17.91 4.85 -13.74
N LEU A 136 -17.00 5.79 -13.49
CA LEU A 136 -17.34 7.06 -12.85
C LEU A 136 -18.42 7.83 -13.63
N ILE A 137 -18.37 7.81 -14.96
CA ILE A 137 -19.29 8.58 -15.80
C ILE A 137 -20.64 7.88 -15.95
N PHE A 138 -20.63 6.61 -16.33
CA PHE A 138 -21.85 5.89 -16.74
C PHE A 138 -22.51 5.12 -15.59
N GLU A 139 -21.75 4.64 -14.61
CA GLU A 139 -22.30 3.93 -13.45
C GLU A 139 -22.55 4.88 -12.27
N ASP A 140 -21.55 5.71 -11.94
CA ASP A 140 -21.65 6.66 -10.81
C ASP A 140 -22.31 8.00 -11.20
N GLY A 141 -22.61 8.21 -12.49
CA GLY A 141 -23.34 9.37 -12.99
C GLY A 141 -22.58 10.70 -12.95
N LEU A 142 -21.25 10.69 -12.84
CA LEU A 142 -20.47 11.93 -12.86
C LEU A 142 -20.41 12.54 -14.27
N ALA A 143 -20.47 13.86 -14.35
CA ALA A 143 -20.11 14.55 -15.58
C ALA A 143 -18.64 14.25 -15.94
N PRO A 144 -18.27 14.16 -17.24
CA PRO A 144 -16.92 13.77 -17.65
C PRO A 144 -15.79 14.58 -17.00
N ASN A 145 -15.97 15.91 -16.92
CA ASN A 145 -14.97 16.79 -16.30
C ASN A 145 -14.80 16.53 -14.79
N ASP A 146 -15.87 16.14 -14.09
CA ASP A 146 -15.81 15.83 -12.67
C ASP A 146 -15.17 14.45 -12.43
N ALA A 147 -15.42 13.49 -13.31
CA ALA A 147 -14.70 12.21 -13.30
C ALA A 147 -13.19 12.41 -13.51
N TYR A 148 -12.80 13.31 -14.43
CA TYR A 148 -11.40 13.66 -14.67
C TYR A 148 -10.74 14.31 -13.46
N LYS A 149 -11.40 15.29 -12.82
CA LYS A 149 -10.92 15.92 -11.59
C LYS A 149 -10.77 14.91 -10.46
N LYS A 150 -11.76 14.04 -10.26
CA LYS A 150 -11.74 13.00 -9.22
C LYS A 150 -10.57 12.03 -9.41
N LEU A 151 -10.30 11.64 -10.65
CA LEU A 151 -9.14 10.81 -10.99
C LEU A 151 -7.81 11.53 -10.69
N ASP A 152 -7.70 12.79 -11.10
CA ASP A 152 -6.50 13.59 -10.87
C ASP A 152 -6.23 13.81 -9.38
N GLU A 153 -7.27 14.10 -8.58
CA GLU A 153 -7.19 14.22 -7.13
C GLU A 153 -6.76 12.91 -6.46
N TYR A 154 -7.26 11.78 -6.94
CA TYR A 154 -6.80 10.46 -6.49
C TYR A 154 -5.29 10.30 -6.74
N LEU A 155 -4.82 10.57 -7.96
CA LEU A 155 -3.39 10.44 -8.30
C LEU A 155 -2.51 11.39 -7.48
N LYS A 156 -2.94 12.65 -7.31
CA LYS A 156 -2.27 13.62 -6.44
C LYS A 156 -2.18 13.14 -4.99
N THR A 157 -3.20 12.43 -4.52
CA THR A 157 -3.22 11.85 -3.18
C THR A 157 -2.26 10.67 -3.07
N VAL A 158 -2.28 9.74 -4.05
CA VAL A 158 -1.39 8.58 -4.09
C VAL A 158 0.07 9.00 -4.18
N PHE A 159 0.37 9.96 -5.05
CA PHE A 159 1.72 10.46 -5.28
C PHE A 159 2.09 11.64 -4.38
N LYS A 160 1.30 11.92 -3.33
CA LYS A 160 1.59 12.99 -2.39
C LYS A 160 2.92 12.74 -1.70
N GLY A 161 3.89 13.63 -1.93
CA GLY A 161 5.26 13.50 -1.40
C GLY A 161 6.23 12.80 -2.36
N MET A 162 5.79 12.43 -3.56
CA MET A 162 6.65 12.06 -4.67
C MET A 162 6.93 13.29 -5.54
N LYS A 163 8.08 13.29 -6.22
CA LYS A 163 8.37 14.24 -7.30
C LYS A 163 7.74 13.80 -8.63
N LEU A 164 6.67 12.99 -8.61
CA LEU A 164 5.92 12.67 -9.83
C LEU A 164 5.21 13.92 -10.28
N SER A 165 5.71 14.52 -11.36
CA SER A 165 5.20 15.79 -11.85
C SER A 165 4.26 15.55 -13.04
N ILE A 166 3.27 14.69 -12.81
CA ILE A 166 2.23 14.38 -13.78
C ILE A 166 0.85 14.54 -13.15
N SER A 167 -0.09 15.09 -13.92
CA SER A 167 -1.51 15.20 -13.54
C SER A 167 -2.37 14.67 -14.68
N PHE A 168 -3.47 14.00 -14.35
CA PHE A 168 -4.37 13.51 -15.39
C PHE A 168 -5.03 14.70 -16.12
N SER A 169 -5.12 14.62 -17.46
CA SER A 169 -5.72 15.68 -18.27
C SER A 169 -7.13 15.30 -18.74
N ASN A 170 -7.22 14.37 -19.69
CA ASN A 170 -8.46 13.99 -20.34
C ASN A 170 -8.25 12.71 -21.17
N ILE A 171 -9.37 12.20 -21.69
CA ILE A 171 -9.40 11.23 -22.79
C ILE A 171 -9.89 11.95 -24.06
N ASP A 172 -9.41 11.57 -25.24
CA ASP A 172 -9.96 12.05 -26.51
C ASP A 172 -11.02 11.07 -27.10
N LYS A 173 -11.60 11.43 -28.25
CA LYS A 173 -12.62 10.62 -28.91
C LYS A 173 -12.14 9.22 -29.32
N ASP A 174 -10.82 9.05 -29.52
CA ASP A 174 -10.18 7.81 -29.95
C ASP A 174 -9.62 7.03 -28.74
N GLU A 175 -10.10 7.38 -27.54
CA GLU A 175 -9.71 6.83 -26.25
C GLU A 175 -8.22 6.99 -25.90
N ASN A 176 -7.51 7.94 -26.51
CA ASN A 176 -6.14 8.24 -26.09
C ASN A 176 -6.14 8.96 -24.74
N VAL A 177 -5.27 8.49 -23.85
CA VAL A 177 -5.16 9.00 -22.48
C VAL A 177 -4.04 10.04 -22.43
N TYR A 178 -4.36 11.21 -21.89
CA TYR A 178 -3.41 12.30 -21.78
C TYR A 178 -3.17 12.70 -20.33
N PHE A 179 -1.91 13.00 -20.03
CA PHE A 179 -1.46 13.63 -18.81
C PHE A 179 -0.91 15.02 -19.12
N LYS A 180 -0.78 15.86 -18.10
CA LYS A 180 0.05 17.07 -18.15
C LYS A 180 1.34 16.81 -17.40
N ASN A 181 2.46 17.21 -17.97
CA ASN A 181 3.76 17.17 -17.32
C ASN A 181 3.94 18.38 -16.35
N MET A 182 5.15 18.52 -15.78
CA MET A 182 5.50 19.60 -14.87
C MET A 182 5.38 21.00 -15.47
N PHE A 183 5.48 21.11 -16.79
CA PHE A 183 5.36 22.36 -17.53
C PHE A 183 3.92 22.66 -17.96
N GLY A 184 2.97 21.78 -17.60
CA GLY A 184 1.57 21.88 -18.01
C GLY A 184 1.31 21.41 -19.44
N GLU A 185 2.32 20.85 -20.12
CA GLU A 185 2.20 20.37 -21.48
C GLU A 185 1.49 19.02 -21.52
N LYS A 186 0.61 18.88 -22.51
CA LYS A 186 -0.19 17.68 -22.70
C LYS A 186 0.63 16.60 -23.39
N VAL A 187 0.84 15.49 -22.69
CA VAL A 187 1.61 14.32 -23.17
C VAL A 187 0.71 13.10 -23.22
N LYS A 188 0.94 12.21 -24.19
CA LYS A 188 0.21 10.93 -24.25
C LYS A 188 0.78 9.98 -23.21
N ILE A 189 -0.03 9.01 -22.78
CA ILE A 189 0.40 7.98 -21.84
C ILE A 189 1.58 7.15 -22.41
N GLU A 190 1.61 6.97 -23.71
CA GLU A 190 2.68 6.28 -24.44
C GLU A 190 4.02 7.05 -24.41
N ASP A 191 3.99 8.37 -24.17
CA ASP A 191 5.18 9.23 -24.13
C ASP A 191 5.74 9.40 -22.70
N LEU A 192 5.04 8.87 -21.68
CA LEU A 192 5.55 8.88 -20.31
C LEU A 192 6.81 8.01 -20.17
N SER A 193 7.66 8.39 -19.22
CA SER A 193 8.85 7.59 -18.89
C SER A 193 8.46 6.19 -18.41
N THR A 194 9.35 5.22 -18.58
CA THR A 194 9.13 3.83 -18.11
C THR A 194 8.85 3.78 -16.61
N GLY A 195 9.55 4.59 -15.81
CA GLY A 195 9.32 4.70 -14.37
C GLY A 195 7.94 5.27 -14.01
N GLU A 196 7.47 6.30 -14.72
CA GLU A 196 6.12 6.86 -14.51
C GLU A 196 5.03 5.85 -14.89
N LYS A 197 5.19 5.16 -16.03
CA LYS A 197 4.28 4.09 -16.44
C LYS A 197 4.23 2.97 -15.42
N GLU A 198 5.37 2.57 -14.85
CA GLU A 198 5.43 1.51 -13.84
C GLU A 198 4.71 1.94 -12.55
N ILE A 199 4.92 3.16 -12.08
CA ILE A 199 4.26 3.70 -10.90
C ILE A 199 2.74 3.82 -11.12
N LEU A 200 2.32 4.33 -12.28
CA LEU A 200 0.91 4.40 -12.66
C LEU A 200 0.28 3.01 -12.74
N ASN A 201 0.97 2.02 -13.33
CA ASN A 201 0.51 0.63 -13.36
C ASN A 201 0.23 0.07 -11.97
N LYS A 202 1.06 0.39 -10.98
CA LYS A 202 0.84 -0.03 -9.59
C LYS A 202 -0.32 0.72 -8.93
N ALA A 203 -0.49 2.02 -9.20
CA ALA A 203 -1.63 2.80 -8.71
C ALA A 203 -2.96 2.30 -9.29
N PHE A 204 -2.98 2.01 -10.60
CA PHE A 204 -4.18 1.62 -11.32
C PHE A 204 -4.58 0.14 -11.16
N TYR A 205 -3.74 -0.66 -10.51
CA TYR A 205 -4.01 -2.07 -10.25
C TYR A 205 -5.36 -2.32 -9.54
N PHE A 206 -5.83 -1.37 -8.71
CA PHE A 206 -7.05 -1.52 -7.93
C PHE A 206 -8.33 -1.04 -8.61
N PHE A 207 -8.22 -0.38 -9.76
CA PHE A 207 -9.38 0.12 -10.51
C PHE A 207 -9.95 -0.93 -11.46
N ILE A 208 -9.69 -2.19 -11.12
CA ILE A 208 -10.07 -3.33 -11.91
C ILE A 208 -11.45 -3.84 -11.51
#